data_AF-A0A673LZR2-F1
#
_entry.id   AF-A0A673LZR2-F1
#
_cell.length_a   1.000
_cell.length_b   1.000
_cell.length_c   1.000
_cell.angle_alpha   90.00
_cell.angle_beta   90.00
_cell.angle_gamma   90.00
#
_symmetry.space_group_name_H-M   'P 1'
#
loop_
_entity.id
_entity.type
_entity.pdbx_description
1 polymer ?
#
loop_
_entity_poly.entity_id
_entity_poly.type
_entity_poly.pdbx_seq_one_letter_code
_entity_poly.pdbx_strand_id
1 'polypeptide(L)'
;LLTMSLKELLIQKAMGRPFWRFILVQQLMNWRNAQSFCRTNHMDLSSVRKQSENQQIQQLMSTGGVTAVWIGLFRDSWEWSDKSTSSFRNWAPPEPQSTENATVLVISGSIRGQWEDWPCNTQFTFVCQEGKSMLRLVCVK
;
A
#
# COMPACT_ATOMS: atom_id res chain seq x y z
N LEU A 1 4.53 -6.64 -25.74
CA LEU A 1 5.50 -6.53 -24.63
C LEU A 1 6.60 -5.58 -25.09
N LEU A 2 6.50 -4.30 -24.77
CA LEU A 2 7.51 -3.33 -25.20
C LEU A 2 8.76 -3.52 -24.35
N THR A 3 9.87 -3.89 -25.00
CA THR A 3 11.18 -3.98 -24.37
C THR A 3 11.62 -2.57 -24.00
N MET A 4 11.72 -2.28 -22.71
CA MET A 4 12.26 -1.01 -22.26
C MET A 4 13.73 -0.88 -22.66
N SER A 5 14.10 0.27 -23.20
CA SER A 5 15.47 0.48 -23.67
C SER A 5 16.44 0.62 -22.48
N LEU A 6 17.72 0.28 -22.69
CA LEU A 6 18.76 0.48 -21.67
C LEU A 6 18.83 1.93 -21.21
N LYS A 7 18.52 2.89 -22.09
CA LYS A 7 18.44 4.32 -21.78
C LYS A 7 17.29 4.62 -20.81
N GLU A 8 16.12 4.01 -21.01
CA GLU A 8 14.98 4.14 -20.08
C GLU A 8 15.27 3.52 -18.71
N LEU A 9 15.96 2.37 -18.70
CA LEU A 9 16.40 1.72 -17.46
C LEU A 9 17.41 2.58 -16.68
N LEU A 10 18.33 3.24 -17.38
CA LEU A 10 19.31 4.16 -16.79
C LEU A 10 18.65 5.47 -16.30
N ILE A 11 17.69 6.00 -17.05
CA ILE A 11 16.89 7.17 -16.64
C ILE A 11 16.06 6.82 -15.38
N GLN A 12 15.49 5.62 -15.29
CA GLN A 12 14.79 5.17 -14.08
C GLN A 12 15.71 5.01 -12.86
N LYS A 13 16.97 4.57 -13.05
CA LYS A 13 17.97 4.50 -12.00
C LYS A 13 18.48 5.88 -11.57
N ALA A 14 18.68 6.80 -12.50
CA ALA A 14 19.19 8.15 -12.24
C ALA A 14 18.14 9.09 -11.60
N MET A 15 16.85 8.89 -11.89
CA MET A 15 15.77 9.71 -11.31
C MET A 15 15.40 9.33 -9.86
N GLY A 16 16.12 8.42 -9.21
CA GLY A 16 15.92 8.11 -7.79
C GLY A 16 14.46 7.85 -7.43
N ARG A 17 13.72 7.08 -8.26
CA ARG A 17 12.32 6.75 -7.94
C ARG A 17 12.32 6.08 -6.56
N PRO A 18 11.53 6.58 -5.59
CA PRO A 18 11.46 5.94 -4.29
C PRO A 18 10.99 4.51 -4.52
N PHE A 19 11.88 3.55 -4.27
CA PHE A 19 11.49 2.15 -4.16
C PHE A 19 10.75 2.05 -2.82
N TRP A 20 9.43 2.21 -2.88
CA TRP A 20 8.56 1.93 -1.76
C TRP A 20 8.70 0.45 -1.40
N ARG A 21 8.94 0.19 -0.12
CA ARG A 21 8.96 -1.15 0.45
C ARG A 21 7.70 -1.33 1.28
N PHE A 22 6.99 -2.44 1.06
CA PHE A 22 5.81 -2.80 1.84
C PHE A 22 6.19 -3.76 2.96
N ILE A 23 5.71 -3.47 4.17
CA ILE A 23 5.98 -4.25 5.38
C ILE A 23 4.65 -4.78 5.92
N LEU A 24 4.50 -6.10 5.94
CA LEU A 24 3.34 -6.73 6.56
C LEU A 24 3.56 -6.79 8.07
N VAL A 25 2.62 -6.23 8.80
CA VAL A 25 2.59 -6.28 10.26
C VAL A 25 1.43 -7.17 10.68
N GLN A 26 1.74 -8.30 11.29
CA GLN A 26 0.75 -9.30 11.72
C GLN A 26 0.18 -9.02 13.12
N GLN A 27 -0.05 -7.75 13.43
CA GLN A 27 -0.76 -7.33 14.64
C GLN A 27 -2.17 -6.89 14.28
N LEU A 28 -3.16 -7.30 15.05
CA LEU A 28 -4.55 -6.90 14.84
C LEU A 28 -4.78 -5.51 15.44
N MET A 29 -5.07 -4.54 14.58
CA MET A 29 -5.33 -3.16 14.99
C MET A 29 -6.50 -2.57 14.22
N ASN A 30 -7.19 -1.62 14.85
CA ASN A 30 -8.10 -0.73 14.14
C ASN A 30 -7.31 0.20 13.20
N TRP A 31 -7.96 0.76 12.20
CA TRP A 31 -7.26 1.48 11.13
C TRP A 31 -6.42 2.66 11.66
N ARG A 32 -6.96 3.44 12.60
CA ARG A 32 -6.25 4.58 13.20
C ARG A 32 -5.01 4.15 13.97
N ASN A 33 -5.09 3.07 14.74
CA ASN A 33 -3.95 2.53 15.48
C ASN A 33 -2.90 1.95 14.53
N ALA A 34 -3.33 1.25 13.48
CA ALA A 34 -2.44 0.74 12.43
C ALA A 34 -1.69 1.89 11.72
N GLN A 35 -2.38 2.98 11.38
CA GLN A 35 -1.76 4.18 10.82
C GLN A 35 -0.73 4.79 11.77
N SER A 36 -1.10 4.99 13.04
CA SER A 36 -0.20 5.52 14.06
C SER A 36 1.04 4.64 14.23
N PHE A 37 0.86 3.32 14.24
CA PHE A 37 1.95 2.35 14.27
C PHE A 37 2.89 2.54 13.07
N CYS A 38 2.35 2.60 11.85
CA CYS A 38 3.18 2.76 10.66
C CYS A 38 3.91 4.11 10.63
N ARG A 39 3.30 5.20 11.10
CA ARG A 39 3.96 6.52 11.21
C ARG A 39 5.05 6.57 12.27
N THR A 40 4.90 5.77 13.32
CA THR A 40 5.89 5.69 14.41
C THR A 40 7.08 4.80 14.03
N ASN A 41 6.83 3.68 13.34
CA ASN A 41 7.83 2.64 13.09
C ASN A 41 8.35 2.60 11.64
N HIS A 42 7.61 3.22 10.71
CA HIS A 42 7.88 3.25 9.27
C HIS A 42 7.54 4.66 8.74
N MET A 43 6.90 4.77 7.57
CA MET A 43 6.45 6.06 7.03
C MET A 43 4.95 6.29 7.23
N ASP A 44 4.10 5.41 6.70
CA ASP A 44 2.63 5.47 6.85
C ASP A 44 2.04 4.08 6.48
N LEU A 45 0.72 3.91 6.58
CA LEU A 45 0.05 2.82 5.89
C LEU A 45 0.32 2.88 4.39
N SER A 46 0.28 1.72 3.76
CA SER A 46 0.62 1.58 2.34
C SER A 46 -0.38 2.28 1.43
N SER A 47 0.15 3.12 0.55
CA SER A 47 -0.61 3.64 -0.58
C SER A 47 -0.45 2.73 -1.79
N VAL A 48 -1.57 2.31 -2.37
CA VAL A 48 -1.58 1.42 -3.52
C VAL A 48 -1.87 2.24 -4.77
N ARG A 49 -0.82 2.69 -5.43
CA ARG A 49 -0.91 3.72 -6.48
C ARG A 49 -0.99 3.15 -7.89
N LYS A 50 -0.78 1.85 -8.05
CA LYS A 50 -0.82 1.12 -9.32
C LYS A 50 -0.98 -0.37 -9.10
N GLN A 51 -1.40 -1.08 -10.14
CA GLN A 51 -1.64 -2.53 -10.10
C GLN A 51 -0.42 -3.33 -9.63
N SER A 52 0.81 -2.94 -10.00
CA SER A 52 2.01 -3.66 -9.58
C SER A 52 2.23 -3.62 -8.07
N GLU A 53 1.88 -2.51 -7.42
CA GLU A 53 1.97 -2.37 -5.95
C GLU A 53 0.89 -3.22 -5.27
N ASN A 54 -0.32 -3.22 -5.83
CA ASN A 54 -1.40 -4.08 -5.37
C ASN A 54 -0.99 -5.56 -5.41
N GLN A 55 -0.41 -6.01 -6.52
CA GLN A 55 0.11 -7.38 -6.69
C GLN A 55 1.25 -7.71 -5.71
N GLN A 56 2.14 -6.75 -5.45
CA GLN A 56 3.22 -6.93 -4.47
C GLN A 56 2.67 -7.17 -3.05
N ILE A 57 1.65 -6.41 -2.65
CA ILE A 57 0.98 -6.61 -1.36
C ILE A 57 0.27 -7.97 -1.33
N GLN A 58 -0.40 -8.39 -2.40
CA GLN A 58 -1.03 -9.71 -2.48
C GLN A 58 -0.04 -10.86 -2.29
N GLN A 59 1.15 -10.75 -2.89
CA GLN A 59 2.23 -11.72 -2.72
C GLN A 59 2.69 -11.75 -1.26
N LEU A 60 2.91 -10.58 -0.66
CA LEU A 60 3.31 -10.45 0.74
C LEU A 60 2.28 -11.08 1.69
N MET A 61 0.99 -10.86 1.44
CA MET A 61 -0.11 -11.47 2.20
C MET A 61 -0.14 -12.99 2.04
N SER A 62 0.05 -13.49 0.81
CA SER A 62 0.07 -14.93 0.52
C SER A 62 1.23 -15.61 1.24
N THR A 63 2.43 -15.01 1.22
CA THR A 63 3.60 -15.51 1.96
C THR A 63 3.42 -15.41 3.47
N GLY A 64 2.75 -14.35 3.95
CA GLY A 64 2.46 -14.15 5.36
C GLY A 64 1.28 -14.96 5.91
N GLY A 65 0.51 -15.64 5.06
CA GLY A 65 -0.65 -16.44 5.48
C GLY A 65 -1.83 -15.60 5.97
N VAL A 66 -1.98 -14.35 5.51
CA VAL A 66 -3.09 -13.46 5.90
C VAL A 66 -4.05 -13.23 4.74
N THR A 67 -5.34 -13.12 5.03
CA THR A 67 -6.38 -12.99 3.99
C THR A 67 -6.86 -11.56 3.77
N ALA A 68 -6.66 -10.67 4.74
CA ALA A 68 -7.14 -9.29 4.72
C ALA A 68 -6.15 -8.35 5.46
N VAL A 69 -5.85 -7.20 4.85
CA VAL A 69 -4.96 -6.19 5.43
C VAL A 69 -5.50 -4.77 5.26
N TRP A 70 -5.30 -3.92 6.27
CA TRP A 70 -5.49 -2.47 6.11
C TRP A 70 -4.46 -1.87 5.14
N ILE A 71 -4.92 -0.97 4.29
CA ILE A 71 -4.11 -0.05 3.48
C ILE A 71 -4.45 1.41 3.82
N GLY A 72 -3.67 2.36 3.31
CA GLY A 72 -3.73 3.79 3.68
C GLY A 72 -4.89 4.58 3.09
N LEU A 73 -5.78 3.96 2.33
CA LEU A 73 -6.98 4.63 1.82
C LEU A 73 -8.04 4.68 2.93
N PHE A 74 -8.58 5.87 3.16
CA PHE A 74 -9.58 6.16 4.18
C PHE A 74 -10.58 7.12 3.61
N ARG A 75 -11.88 6.80 3.73
CA ARG A 75 -13.00 7.61 3.21
C ARG A 75 -12.70 8.11 1.80
N ASP A 76 -12.98 7.29 0.78
CA ASP A 76 -12.54 7.55 -0.62
C ASP A 76 -13.00 8.91 -1.15
N SER A 77 -12.21 9.91 -0.80
CA SER A 77 -12.34 11.34 -1.12
C SER A 77 -11.32 11.70 -2.18
N TRP A 78 -10.75 10.68 -2.84
CA TRP A 78 -9.59 10.76 -3.73
C TRP A 78 -8.24 11.01 -3.04
N GLU A 79 -8.20 11.03 -1.70
CA GLU A 79 -6.97 11.26 -0.94
C GLU A 79 -6.42 9.99 -0.26
N TRP A 80 -5.11 9.76 -0.39
CA TRP A 80 -4.38 8.73 0.37
C TRP A 80 -3.85 9.29 1.70
N SER A 81 -3.67 8.43 2.72
CA SER A 81 -3.18 8.85 4.05
C SER A 81 -1.80 9.52 4.02
N ASP A 82 -0.97 9.10 3.08
CA ASP A 82 0.37 9.62 2.83
C ASP A 82 0.39 10.85 1.90
N LYS A 83 -0.79 11.37 1.53
CA LYS A 83 -0.98 12.50 0.62
C LYS A 83 -0.51 12.28 -0.82
N SER A 84 -0.37 11.02 -1.25
CA SER A 84 -0.11 10.72 -2.66
C SER A 84 -1.31 10.99 -3.57
N THR A 85 -1.04 11.34 -4.84
CA THR A 85 -2.04 11.86 -5.80
C THR A 85 -2.56 10.80 -6.79
N SER A 86 -2.54 9.50 -6.44
CA SER A 86 -2.93 8.45 -7.39
C SER A 86 -4.45 8.25 -7.47
N SER A 87 -4.96 8.21 -8.71
CA SER A 87 -6.34 7.87 -9.05
C SER A 87 -6.61 6.37 -9.17
N PHE A 88 -5.60 5.51 -8.98
CA PHE A 88 -5.79 4.07 -9.07
C PHE A 88 -6.76 3.57 -7.99
N ARG A 89 -7.74 2.76 -8.40
CA ARG A 89 -8.71 2.10 -7.52
C ARG A 89 -8.86 0.64 -7.95
N ASN A 90 -8.89 -0.27 -6.99
CA ASN A 90 -9.13 -1.69 -7.23
C ASN A 90 -10.26 -2.23 -6.35
N TRP A 91 -11.32 -1.43 -6.21
CA TRP A 91 -12.51 -1.80 -5.45
C TRP A 91 -13.17 -3.08 -5.99
N ALA A 92 -13.64 -3.93 -5.08
CA ALA A 92 -14.54 -5.03 -5.41
C ALA A 92 -15.93 -4.45 -5.69
N PRO A 93 -16.64 -4.83 -6.76
CA PRO A 93 -18.02 -4.42 -6.93
C PRO A 93 -18.90 -4.93 -5.77
N PRO A 94 -19.78 -4.11 -5.17
CA PRO A 94 -20.20 -2.76 -5.55
C PRO A 94 -19.53 -1.61 -4.76
N GLU A 95 -18.36 -1.84 -4.15
CA GLU A 95 -17.68 -0.89 -3.26
C GLU A 95 -17.07 0.34 -3.98
N PRO A 96 -16.87 1.46 -3.26
CA PRO A 96 -17.19 1.68 -1.84
C PRO A 96 -18.66 2.05 -1.60
N GLN A 97 -19.30 1.38 -0.65
CA GLN A 97 -20.68 1.69 -0.25
C GLN A 97 -20.77 2.73 0.89
N SER A 98 -19.70 2.93 1.66
CA SER A 98 -19.66 3.89 2.76
C SER A 98 -18.55 4.94 2.61
N THR A 99 -18.88 6.18 2.95
CA THR A 99 -17.93 7.30 3.03
C THR A 99 -17.23 7.42 4.37
N GLU A 100 -17.55 6.56 5.35
CA GLU A 100 -16.97 6.61 6.70
C GLU A 100 -15.98 5.48 7.00
N ASN A 101 -15.88 4.52 6.08
CA ASN A 101 -15.10 3.31 6.25
C ASN A 101 -13.64 3.47 5.80
N ALA A 102 -12.81 2.53 6.25
CA ALA A 102 -11.41 2.41 5.85
C ALA A 102 -11.24 1.25 4.87
N THR A 103 -10.17 1.27 4.06
CA THR A 103 -10.00 0.30 2.98
C THR A 103 -9.16 -0.91 3.41
N VAL A 104 -9.70 -2.10 3.16
CA VAL A 104 -9.03 -3.40 3.30
C VAL A 104 -8.72 -3.97 1.92
N LEU A 105 -7.52 -4.50 1.73
CA LEU A 105 -7.19 -5.36 0.59
C LEU A 105 -7.40 -6.82 0.98
N VAL A 106 -8.18 -7.56 0.19
CA VAL A 106 -8.57 -8.95 0.43
C VAL A 106 -7.92 -9.88 -0.60
N ILE A 107 -7.43 -11.05 -0.19
CA ILE A 107 -6.87 -12.08 -1.11
C ILE A 107 -7.62 -13.42 -1.11
N SER A 108 -8.77 -13.48 -0.44
CA SER A 108 -9.65 -14.64 -0.38
C SER A 108 -10.89 -14.48 -1.26
N GLY A 109 -11.49 -15.60 -1.67
CA GLY A 109 -12.79 -15.62 -2.35
C GLY A 109 -12.78 -15.08 -3.78
N SER A 110 -13.97 -14.72 -4.28
CA SER A 110 -14.20 -14.21 -5.64
C SER A 110 -13.60 -12.82 -5.90
N ILE A 111 -13.28 -12.07 -4.84
CA ILE A 111 -12.77 -10.70 -4.88
C ILE A 111 -11.25 -10.62 -4.66
N ARG A 112 -10.53 -11.72 -4.92
CA ARG A 112 -9.10 -11.82 -4.67
C ARG A 112 -8.32 -10.66 -5.31
N GLY A 113 -7.59 -9.96 -4.45
CA GLY A 113 -6.75 -8.82 -4.80
C GLY A 113 -7.50 -7.49 -4.85
N GLN A 114 -8.81 -7.47 -4.68
CA GLN A 114 -9.64 -6.27 -4.67
C GLN A 114 -9.78 -5.69 -3.27
N TRP A 115 -10.40 -4.52 -3.19
CA TRP A 115 -10.57 -3.76 -1.96
C TRP A 115 -12.02 -3.72 -1.51
N GLU A 116 -12.21 -3.74 -0.20
CA GLU A 116 -13.50 -3.53 0.47
C GLU A 116 -13.37 -2.38 1.46
N ASP A 117 -14.47 -1.71 1.77
CA ASP A 117 -14.53 -0.72 2.84
C ASP A 117 -15.12 -1.34 4.11
N TRP A 118 -14.36 -1.27 5.20
CA TRP A 118 -14.75 -1.82 6.49
C TRP A 118 -14.84 -0.73 7.57
N PRO A 119 -15.71 -0.91 8.59
CA PRO A 119 -15.76 -0.02 9.75
C PRO A 119 -14.39 0.15 10.39
N CYS A 120 -14.03 1.40 10.68
CA CYS A 120 -12.68 1.77 11.12
C CYS A 120 -12.24 1.13 12.44
N ASN A 121 -13.19 0.67 13.25
CA ASN A 121 -12.99 -0.01 14.53
C ASN A 121 -12.71 -1.52 14.37
N THR A 122 -12.94 -2.10 13.19
CA THR A 122 -12.60 -3.49 12.88
C THR A 122 -11.10 -3.71 13.03
N GLN A 123 -10.68 -4.89 13.48
CA GLN A 123 -9.27 -5.21 13.66
C GLN A 123 -8.77 -6.09 12.51
N PHE A 124 -7.76 -5.61 11.79
CA PHE A 124 -7.05 -6.39 10.78
C PHE A 124 -5.55 -6.26 10.98
N THR A 125 -4.81 -7.20 10.38
CA THR A 125 -3.39 -7.00 10.08
C THR A 125 -3.24 -5.86 9.07
N PHE A 126 -2.05 -5.32 8.89
CA PHE A 126 -1.89 -4.11 8.10
C PHE A 126 -0.54 -4.05 7.39
N VAL A 127 -0.49 -3.25 6.32
CA VAL A 127 0.72 -3.09 5.52
C VAL A 127 1.19 -1.65 5.61
N CYS A 128 2.38 -1.46 6.18
CA CYS A 128 3.06 -0.17 6.19
C CYS A 128 3.85 0.01 4.89
N GLN A 129 4.05 1.26 4.49
CA GLN A 129 5.05 1.64 3.51
C GLN A 129 6.26 2.25 4.19
N GLU A 130 7.41 2.02 3.57
CA GLU A 130 8.67 2.63 3.91
C GLU A 130 9.33 3.10 2.60
N GLY A 131 9.90 4.31 2.60
CA GLY A 131 10.73 4.74 1.50
C GLY A 131 12.14 4.19 1.68
N LYS A 132 12.70 3.50 0.69
CA LYS A 132 14.16 3.57 0.54
C LYS A 132 14.48 5.02 0.19
N SER A 133 14.90 5.80 1.19
CA SER A 133 15.90 6.82 0.93
C SER A 133 16.99 6.07 0.17
N MET A 134 17.19 6.39 -1.12
CA MET A 134 18.45 6.01 -1.75
C MET A 134 19.49 6.43 -0.73
N LEU A 135 20.28 5.47 -0.22
CA LEU A 135 21.40 5.78 0.66
C LEU A 135 21.94 7.11 0.20
N ARG A 136 21.96 8.13 1.07
CA ARG A 136 22.91 9.19 0.83
C ARG A 136 24.23 8.42 0.72
N LEU A 137 24.70 8.20 -0.50
CA LEU A 137 26.12 8.22 -0.79
C LEU A 137 26.53 9.63 -0.38
N VAL A 138 26.60 9.87 0.93
CA VAL A 138 27.46 10.90 1.45
C VAL A 138 28.81 10.39 0.99
N CYS A 139 29.35 11.02 -0.06
CA CYS A 139 30.78 10.93 -0.31
C CYS A 139 31.43 11.25 1.04
N VAL A 140 31.96 10.22 1.69
CA VAL A 140 32.95 10.42 2.73
C VAL A 140 34.13 11.05 1.99
N LYS A 141 34.31 12.34 2.21
CA LYS A 141 35.56 13.03 1.91
C LYS A 141 36.03 13.66 3.21
#